data_AF-M1MRA5-F1
#
_entry.id   AF-M1MRA5-F1
#
_cell.length_a   1.000
_cell.length_b   1.000
_cell.length_c   1.000
_cell.angle_alpha   90.00
_cell.angle_beta   90.00
_cell.angle_gamma   90.00
#
_symmetry.space_group_name_H-M   'P 1'
#
loop_
_entity.id
_entity.type
_entity.pdbx_description
1 polymer ?
#
loop_
_entity_poly.entity_id
_entity_poly.type
_entity_poly.pdbx_seq_one_letter_code
_entity_poly.pdbx_strand_id
1 'polypeptide(L)'
;MGESISFMEQYNKPISNDEQLQMALRVMSSYFEFKRISEILEAYDRQQKQFTIEELSQYNGKNGKPVYVAVDGIVYDLSNVKQWASGMHFDVVAGKDLTAEFNSHHGIKKVLENKQKVGILI
;
A
#
# COMPACT_ATOMS: atom_id res chain seq x y z
N MET A 1 -29.29 55.46 1.76
CA MET A 1 -29.37 54.05 1.32
C MET A 1 -28.65 53.97 -0.02
N GLY A 2 -27.49 53.32 -0.13
CA GLY A 2 -26.78 53.28 -1.42
C GLY A 2 -25.40 52.63 -1.50
N GLU A 3 -24.75 52.23 -0.40
CA GLU A 3 -23.34 51.79 -0.47
C GLU A 3 -23.12 50.26 -0.46
N SER A 4 -24.17 49.44 -0.40
CA SER A 4 -24.00 47.99 -0.16
C SER A 4 -23.74 47.14 -1.42
N ILE A 5 -23.92 47.68 -2.63
CA ILE A 5 -23.81 46.90 -3.89
C ILE A 5 -22.35 46.88 -4.41
N SER A 6 -21.58 47.94 -4.16
CA SER A 6 -20.20 48.09 -4.67
C SER A 6 -19.21 47.09 -4.08
N PHE A 7 -19.44 46.60 -2.86
CA PHE A 7 -18.51 45.69 -2.18
C PHE A 7 -18.59 44.25 -2.72
N MET A 8 -19.68 43.86 -3.40
CA MET A 8 -19.87 42.51 -3.93
C MET A 8 -19.39 42.34 -5.39
N GLU A 9 -19.31 43.42 -6.17
CA GLU A 9 -18.83 43.37 -7.56
C GLU A 9 -17.32 43.12 -7.68
N GLN A 10 -16.53 43.51 -6.66
CA GLN A 10 -15.08 43.31 -6.67
C GLN A 10 -14.65 41.83 -6.63
N TYR A 11 -15.52 40.93 -6.16
CA TYR A 11 -15.23 39.50 -6.00
C TYR A 11 -15.66 38.64 -7.19
N ASN A 12 -16.37 39.20 -8.18
CA ASN A 12 -16.90 38.44 -9.32
C ASN A 12 -16.12 38.69 -10.62
N LYS A 13 -14.88 39.18 -10.52
CA LYS A 13 -14.03 39.45 -11.68
C LYS A 13 -13.56 38.11 -12.29
N PRO A 14 -13.73 37.88 -13.60
CA PRO A 14 -13.28 36.65 -14.23
C PRO A 14 -11.77 36.46 -14.03
N ILE A 15 -11.39 35.31 -13.49
CA ILE A 15 -9.99 34.92 -13.33
C ILE A 15 -9.39 34.76 -14.73
N SER A 16 -8.23 35.37 -14.99
CA SER A 16 -7.59 35.28 -16.31
C SER A 16 -7.15 33.84 -16.62
N ASN A 17 -7.00 33.50 -17.90
CA ASN A 17 -6.56 32.16 -18.30
C ASN A 17 -5.19 31.80 -17.70
N ASP A 18 -4.27 32.77 -17.59
CA ASP A 18 -2.96 32.56 -17.00
C ASP A 18 -3.06 32.28 -15.49
N GLU A 19 -3.89 33.02 -14.76
CA GLU A 19 -4.15 32.75 -13.34
C GLU A 19 -4.87 31.42 -13.12
N GLN A 20 -5.79 31.03 -14.01
CA GLN A 20 -6.42 29.71 -13.96
C GLN A 20 -5.41 28.59 -14.22
N LEU A 21 -4.47 28.78 -15.15
CA LEU A 21 -3.38 27.83 -15.41
C LEU A 21 -2.42 27.74 -14.22
N GLN A 22 -2.06 28.86 -13.59
CA GLN A 22 -1.21 28.86 -12.39
C GLN A 22 -1.91 28.23 -11.19
N MET A 23 -3.22 28.49 -11.02
CA MET A 23 -4.03 27.84 -10.01
C MET A 23 -4.11 26.34 -10.24
N ALA A 24 -4.38 25.91 -11.48
CA ALA A 24 -4.43 24.51 -11.85
C ALA A 24 -3.08 23.82 -11.65
N LEU A 25 -1.97 24.44 -12.04
CA LEU A 25 -0.62 23.91 -11.81
C LEU A 25 -0.31 23.79 -10.31
N ARG A 26 -0.67 24.80 -9.50
CA ARG A 26 -0.46 24.76 -8.05
C ARG A 26 -1.25 23.63 -7.41
N VAL A 27 -2.52 23.45 -7.79
CA VAL A 27 -3.38 22.37 -7.28
C VAL A 27 -2.92 21.00 -7.78
N MET A 28 -2.56 20.87 -9.07
CA MET A 28 -2.06 19.61 -9.63
C MET A 28 -0.70 19.23 -9.01
N SER A 29 0.19 20.20 -8.80
CA SER A 29 1.47 19.97 -8.12
C SER A 29 1.26 19.58 -6.67
N SER A 30 0.37 20.25 -5.93
CA SER A 30 0.05 19.85 -4.55
C SER A 30 -0.58 18.47 -4.48
N TYR A 31 -1.44 18.13 -5.44
CA TYR A 31 -2.03 16.80 -5.53
C TYR A 31 -0.96 15.73 -5.78
N PHE A 32 0.00 16.00 -6.67
CA PHE A 32 1.08 15.06 -6.95
C PHE A 32 2.03 14.88 -5.77
N GLU A 33 2.42 15.97 -5.10
CA GLU A 33 3.24 15.89 -3.89
C GLU A 33 2.49 15.17 -2.75
N PHE A 34 1.20 15.47 -2.54
CA PHE A 34 0.37 14.76 -1.58
C PHE A 34 0.27 13.26 -1.90
N LYS A 35 0.00 12.91 -3.18
CA LYS A 35 -0.09 11.53 -3.63
C LYS A 35 1.23 10.78 -3.43
N ARG A 36 2.36 11.41 -3.74
CA ARG A 36 3.69 10.85 -3.48
C ARG A 36 3.90 10.62 -1.98
N ILE A 37 3.56 11.61 -1.15
CA ILE A 37 3.70 11.49 0.31
C ILE A 37 2.80 10.38 0.84
N SER A 38 1.54 10.28 0.40
CA SER A 38 0.64 9.19 0.82
C SER A 38 1.16 7.81 0.41
N GLU A 39 1.65 7.66 -0.82
CA GLU A 39 2.26 6.41 -1.30
C GLU A 39 3.48 6.02 -0.46
N ILE A 40 4.32 6.99 -0.07
CA ILE A 40 5.48 6.78 0.80
C ILE A 40 5.05 6.38 2.21
N LEU A 41 4.06 7.06 2.80
CA LEU A 41 3.58 6.78 4.15
C LEU A 41 2.95 5.38 4.22
N GLU A 42 2.14 5.00 3.23
CA GLU A 42 1.60 3.64 3.15
C GLU A 42 2.70 2.58 2.99
N ALA A 43 3.74 2.86 2.20
CA ALA A 43 4.86 1.95 2.05
C ALA A 43 5.64 1.77 3.37
N TYR A 44 5.78 2.84 4.14
CA TYR A 44 6.45 2.82 5.44
C TYR A 44 5.64 2.02 6.47
N ASP A 45 4.33 2.26 6.58
CA ASP A 45 3.44 1.50 7.48
C ASP A 45 3.46 0.01 7.17
N ARG A 46 3.43 -0.35 5.88
CA ARG A 46 3.59 -1.75 5.43
C ARG A 46 4.92 -2.37 5.85
N GLN A 47 6.02 -1.62 5.98
CA GLN A 47 7.27 -2.19 6.46
C GLN A 47 7.33 -2.37 7.97
N GLN A 48 6.53 -1.61 8.74
CA GLN A 48 6.52 -1.64 10.19
C GLN A 48 5.38 -2.43 10.81
N LYS A 49 4.43 -2.91 9.99
CA LYS A 49 3.29 -3.66 10.49
C LYS A 49 3.72 -4.91 11.23
N GLN A 50 3.15 -5.10 12.42
CA GLN A 50 3.34 -6.30 13.23
C GLN A 50 2.13 -7.20 13.03
N PHE A 51 2.38 -8.51 12.98
CA PHE A 51 1.34 -9.52 12.88
C PHE A 51 1.52 -10.51 14.01
N THR A 52 0.44 -10.77 14.73
CA THR A 52 0.28 -12.00 15.50
C THR A 52 0.04 -13.19 14.57
N ILE A 53 0.19 -14.41 15.08
CA ILE A 53 -0.14 -15.63 14.32
C ILE A 53 -1.63 -15.63 13.91
N GLU A 54 -2.51 -15.18 14.81
CA GLU A 54 -3.95 -15.10 14.58
C GLU A 54 -4.28 -14.11 13.46
N GLU A 55 -3.65 -12.94 13.46
CA GLU A 55 -3.81 -11.96 12.38
C GLU A 55 -3.27 -12.48 11.07
N LEU A 56 -2.06 -13.07 11.08
CA LEU A 56 -1.44 -13.66 9.88
C LEU A 56 -2.36 -14.71 9.24
N SER A 57 -3.04 -15.54 10.05
CA SER A 57 -3.95 -16.60 9.57
C SER A 57 -5.11 -16.11 8.69
N GLN A 58 -5.47 -14.83 8.79
CA GLN A 58 -6.52 -14.21 7.98
C GLN A 58 -6.05 -13.89 6.54
N TYR A 59 -4.75 -13.88 6.31
CA TYR A 59 -4.11 -13.55 5.03
C TYR A 59 -3.77 -14.81 4.23
N ASN A 60 -4.81 -15.61 3.97
CA ASN A 60 -4.69 -16.96 3.40
C ASN A 60 -5.12 -17.06 1.92
N GLY A 61 -5.31 -15.94 1.22
CA GLY A 61 -5.75 -15.94 -0.18
C GLY A 61 -7.25 -16.20 -0.40
N LYS A 62 -8.04 -16.46 0.65
CA LYS A 62 -9.48 -16.74 0.52
C LYS A 62 -10.31 -15.48 0.70
N ASN A 63 -11.53 -15.47 0.16
CA ASN A 63 -12.49 -14.37 0.31
C ASN A 63 -11.92 -12.99 -0.09
N GLY A 64 -11.05 -12.96 -1.10
CA GLY A 64 -10.39 -11.74 -1.57
C GLY A 64 -9.30 -11.20 -0.65
N LYS A 65 -8.90 -11.94 0.39
CA LYS A 65 -7.75 -11.59 1.24
C LYS A 65 -6.44 -11.88 0.51
N PRO A 66 -5.37 -11.10 0.76
CA PRO A 66 -4.08 -11.37 0.16
C PRO A 66 -3.43 -12.64 0.74
N VAL A 67 -2.37 -13.10 0.07
CA VAL A 67 -1.64 -14.32 0.39
C VAL A 67 -0.35 -13.93 1.11
N TYR A 68 -0.33 -14.02 2.43
CA TYR A 68 0.86 -13.72 3.23
C TYR A 68 1.48 -14.97 3.84
N VAL A 69 2.80 -14.98 3.97
CA VAL A 69 3.54 -16.02 4.70
C VAL A 69 4.62 -15.36 5.56
N ALA A 70 4.90 -15.90 6.73
CA ALA A 70 6.05 -15.50 7.52
C ALA A 70 7.23 -16.47 7.30
N VAL A 71 8.44 -15.92 7.16
CA VAL A 71 9.69 -16.70 7.10
C VAL A 71 10.75 -15.90 7.85
N ASP A 72 11.41 -16.55 8.81
CA ASP A 72 12.38 -15.96 9.75
C ASP A 72 11.85 -14.66 10.40
N GLY A 73 10.57 -14.66 10.79
CA GLY A 73 9.92 -13.50 11.42
C GLY A 73 9.55 -12.35 10.47
N ILE A 74 9.79 -12.45 9.16
CA ILE A 74 9.38 -11.45 8.17
C ILE A 74 8.13 -11.93 7.44
N VAL A 75 7.12 -11.07 7.32
CA VAL A 75 5.90 -11.36 6.55
C VAL A 75 6.05 -10.87 5.12
N TYR A 76 5.82 -11.78 4.17
CA TYR A 76 5.94 -11.55 2.73
C TYR A 76 4.59 -11.62 2.03
N ASP A 77 4.34 -10.71 1.09
CA ASP A 77 3.19 -10.74 0.20
C ASP A 77 3.49 -11.55 -1.07
N LEU A 78 2.74 -12.64 -1.24
CA LEU A 78 2.83 -13.55 -2.37
C LEU A 78 1.57 -13.50 -3.27
N SER A 79 0.69 -12.51 -3.08
CA SER A 79 -0.59 -12.40 -3.80
C SER A 79 -0.42 -12.32 -5.33
N ASN A 80 0.71 -11.75 -5.78
CA ASN A 80 1.05 -11.62 -7.20
C ASN A 80 1.90 -12.78 -7.74
N VAL A 81 2.07 -13.86 -6.97
CA VAL A 81 2.84 -15.04 -7.37
C VAL A 81 1.88 -16.13 -7.87
N LYS A 82 1.97 -16.46 -9.17
CA LYS A 82 1.04 -17.38 -9.83
C LYS A 82 0.90 -18.74 -9.12
N GLN A 83 2.00 -19.25 -8.59
CA GLN A 83 2.06 -20.52 -7.86
C GLN A 83 1.24 -20.53 -6.57
N TRP A 84 0.92 -19.35 -6.04
CA TRP A 84 0.18 -19.13 -4.80
C TRP A 84 -1.25 -18.62 -5.04
N ALA A 85 -1.74 -18.61 -6.29
CA ALA A 85 -3.03 -18.02 -6.65
C ALA A 85 -4.24 -18.63 -5.90
N SER A 86 -4.13 -19.88 -5.42
CA SER A 86 -5.14 -20.55 -4.60
C SER A 86 -4.96 -20.37 -3.09
N GLY A 87 -3.97 -19.57 -2.66
CA GLY A 87 -3.56 -19.46 -1.25
C GLY A 87 -2.71 -20.62 -0.76
N MET A 88 -2.27 -21.52 -1.65
CA MET A 88 -1.40 -22.65 -1.33
C MET A 88 -0.39 -22.91 -2.45
N HIS A 89 0.75 -23.49 -2.09
CA HIS A 89 1.73 -23.98 -3.05
C HIS A 89 2.32 -25.29 -2.53
N PHE A 90 2.17 -26.39 -3.26
CA PHE A 90 2.45 -27.74 -2.75
C PHE A 90 1.66 -28.00 -1.45
N ASP A 91 2.34 -28.51 -0.41
CA ASP A 91 1.73 -28.87 0.87
C ASP A 91 1.71 -27.72 1.89
N VAL A 92 2.14 -26.51 1.49
CA VAL A 92 2.10 -25.32 2.35
C VAL A 92 0.96 -24.39 1.99
N VAL A 93 0.42 -23.74 3.02
CA VAL A 93 -0.73 -22.84 2.92
C VAL A 93 -0.37 -21.45 3.46
N ALA A 94 -0.97 -20.43 2.88
CA ALA A 94 -0.79 -19.04 3.31
C ALA A 94 -1.45 -18.77 4.66
N GLY A 95 -1.05 -17.66 5.27
CA GLY A 95 -1.44 -17.26 6.61
C GLY A 95 -0.70 -18.01 7.72
N LYS A 96 0.52 -18.48 7.44
CA LYS A 96 1.34 -19.23 8.41
C LYS A 96 2.79 -18.77 8.44
N ASP A 97 3.44 -19.07 9.55
CA ASP A 97 4.90 -19.13 9.61
C ASP A 97 5.37 -20.43 8.94
N LEU A 98 6.11 -20.26 7.84
CA LEU A 98 6.65 -21.33 7.02
C LEU A 98 8.18 -21.42 7.13
N THR A 99 8.76 -20.88 8.20
CA THR A 99 10.20 -20.85 8.43
C THR A 99 10.82 -22.24 8.33
N ALA A 100 10.20 -23.25 8.93
CA ALA A 100 10.72 -24.62 8.93
C ALA A 100 10.74 -25.22 7.51
N GLU A 101 9.67 -24.99 6.74
CA GLU A 101 9.48 -25.47 5.37
C GLU A 101 10.45 -24.81 4.40
N PHE A 102 10.72 -23.51 4.60
CA PHE A 102 11.74 -22.79 3.83
C PHE A 102 13.18 -23.14 4.25
N ASN A 103 13.40 -23.58 5.48
CA ASN A 103 14.71 -24.03 5.97
C ASN A 103 15.04 -25.46 5.55
N SER A 104 14.02 -26.32 5.38
CA SER A 104 14.21 -27.73 5.02
C SER A 104 14.62 -27.95 3.56
N HIS A 105 14.46 -26.95 2.70
CA HIS A 105 14.81 -27.03 1.28
C HIS A 105 15.89 -26.00 0.91
N HIS A 106 17.07 -26.47 0.53
CA HIS A 106 18.17 -25.59 0.13
C HIS A 106 17.78 -24.71 -1.07
N GLY A 107 18.01 -23.40 -0.94
CA GLY A 107 17.86 -22.44 -2.02
C GLY A 107 16.43 -21.90 -2.23
N ILE A 108 15.41 -22.44 -1.56
CA ILE A 108 14.03 -21.96 -1.74
C ILE A 108 13.84 -20.53 -1.23
N LYS A 109 14.58 -20.10 -0.19
CA LYS A 109 14.52 -18.72 0.31
C LYS A 109 14.84 -17.65 -0.75
N LYS A 110 15.58 -17.98 -1.80
CA LYS A 110 15.86 -17.07 -2.92
C LYS A 110 14.58 -16.58 -3.62
N VAL A 111 13.49 -17.36 -3.56
CA VAL A 111 12.20 -16.95 -4.13
C VAL A 111 11.60 -15.73 -3.43
N LEU A 112 12.04 -15.46 -2.18
CA LEU A 112 11.57 -14.35 -1.34
C LEU A 112 12.41 -13.07 -1.49
N GLU A 113 13.62 -13.13 -2.05
CA GLU A 113 14.55 -11.99 -2.11
C GLU A 113 13.95 -10.74 -2.76
N ASN A 114 13.11 -10.94 -3.79
CA ASN A 114 12.44 -9.87 -4.53
C ASN A 114 10.93 -9.83 -4.26
N LYS A 115 10.48 -10.36 -3.13
CA LYS A 115 9.07 -10.31 -2.73
C LYS A 115 8.85 -9.15 -1.78
N GLN A 116 7.65 -8.58 -1.85
CA GLN A 116 7.28 -7.44 -1.04
C GLN A 116 7.21 -7.87 0.43
N LYS A 117 8.02 -7.24 1.27
CA LYS A 117 7.95 -7.36 2.73
C LYS A 117 6.83 -6.46 3.23
N VAL A 118 5.91 -7.02 3.99
CA VAL A 118 4.69 -6.34 4.47
C VAL A 118 4.56 -6.32 5.98
N GLY A 119 5.61 -6.75 6.69
CA GLY A 119 5.74 -6.57 8.13
C GLY A 119 6.62 -7.62 8.79
N ILE A 120 6.47 -7.73 10.11
CA ILE A 120 7.13 -8.73 10.95
C ILE A 120 6.11 -9.56 11.72
N LEU A 121 6.44 -10.81 11.98
CA LEU A 121 5.68 -11.70 12.87
C LEU A 121 6.19 -11.50 14.30
N ILE A 122 5.27 -11.32 15.25
CA ILE A 122 5.55 -11.11 16.68
C ILE A 122 4.93 -12.20 17.56
#